data_AF-A0AA41VKA9-F1
#
_entry.id   AF-A0AA41VKA9-F1
#
_cell.length_a   1.000
_cell.length_b   1.000
_cell.length_c   1.000
_cell.angle_alpha   90.00
_cell.angle_beta   90.00
_cell.angle_gamma   90.00
#
_symmetry.space_group_name_H-M   'P 1'
#
loop_
_entity.id
_entity.type
_entity.pdbx_description
1 polymer ?
#
loop_
_entity_poly.entity_id
_entity_poly.type
_entity_poly.pdbx_seq_one_letter_code
_entity_poly.pdbx_strand_id
1 'polypeptide(L)' 'MAPGALLMLRSAHGARGFLYPIVEPSDLPGFEVLAIFHPMDEVINSVIVARKTKDK' A
#
# COMPACT_ATOMS: atom_id res chain seq x y z
N MET A 1 3.49 7.18 13.39
CA MET A 1 4.86 7.00 12.88
C MET A 1 5.55 8.35 12.83
N ALA A 2 6.88 8.39 12.95
CA ALA A 2 7.61 9.65 12.80
C ALA A 2 7.38 10.25 11.38
N PRO A 3 7.28 11.58 11.23
CA PRO A 3 7.20 12.19 9.92
C PRO A 3 8.37 11.77 9.02
N GLY A 4 8.08 11.43 7.76
CA GLY A 4 9.08 10.93 6.82
C GLY A 4 9.36 9.43 6.92
N ALA A 5 8.80 8.71 7.91
CA ALA A 5 8.94 7.26 7.98
C ALA A 5 8.29 6.56 6.77
N LEU A 6 8.90 5.46 6.32
CA LEU A 6 8.35 4.59 5.28
C LEU A 6 7.41 3.55 5.87
N LEU A 7 6.24 3.41 5.26
CA LEU A 7 5.28 2.35 5.47
C LEU A 7 5.30 1.45 4.23
N MET A 8 5.63 0.18 4.39
CA MET A 8 5.42 -0.85 3.39
C MET A 8 4.32 -1.78 3.88
N LEU A 9 3.33 -2.04 3.03
CA LEU A 9 2.23 -2.94 3.36
C LEU A 9 1.92 -3.90 2.21
N ARG A 10 1.38 -5.06 2.57
CA ARG A 10 0.88 -6.07 1.63
C ARG A 10 -0.58 -5.76 1.34
N SER A 11 -0.93 -5.67 0.06
CA SER A 11 -2.27 -5.40 -0.46
C SER A 11 -2.60 -6.43 -1.54
N ALA A 12 -3.86 -6.56 -1.93
CA ALA A 12 -4.30 -7.38 -3.05
C ALA A 12 -4.57 -6.52 -4.30
N HIS A 13 -4.77 -7.17 -5.45
CA HIS A 13 -5.20 -6.51 -6.68
C HIS A 13 -6.10 -7.43 -7.52
N GLY A 14 -7.14 -6.87 -8.13
CA GLY A 14 -8.12 -7.61 -8.93
C GLY A 14 -8.79 -8.75 -8.15
N ALA A 15 -8.93 -9.92 -8.79
CA ALA A 15 -9.56 -11.09 -8.17
C ALA A 15 -8.82 -11.61 -6.92
N ARG A 16 -7.55 -11.25 -6.70
CA ARG A 16 -6.84 -11.63 -5.48
C ARG A 16 -7.42 -10.95 -4.23
N GLY A 17 -8.26 -9.92 -4.40
CA GLY A 17 -9.03 -9.30 -3.32
C GLY A 17 -10.00 -10.24 -2.60
N PHE A 18 -10.32 -11.40 -3.18
CA PHE A 18 -11.07 -12.46 -2.48
C PHE A 18 -10.27 -13.10 -1.32
N LEU A 19 -8.92 -13.06 -1.37
CA LEU A 19 -8.08 -13.68 -0.37
C LEU A 19 -7.85 -12.78 0.86
N TYR A 20 -7.76 -11.47 0.67
CA TYR A 20 -7.60 -10.45 1.71
C TYR A 20 -7.84 -9.05 1.11
N PRO A 21 -8.04 -8.01 1.96
CA PRO A 21 -8.44 -6.68 1.49
C PRO A 21 -7.48 -6.05 0.49
N ILE A 22 -8.08 -5.36 -0.48
CA ILE A 22 -7.38 -4.41 -1.34
C ILE A 22 -7.28 -3.11 -0.55
N VAL A 23 -6.06 -2.61 -0.40
CA VAL A 23 -5.76 -1.29 0.17
C VAL A 23 -5.58 -0.32 -0.98
N GLU A 24 -6.40 0.73 -1.00
CA GLU A 24 -6.35 1.82 -1.96
C GLU A 24 -5.59 3.02 -1.37
N PRO A 25 -5.05 3.93 -2.20
CA PRO A 25 -4.41 5.16 -1.71
C PRO A 25 -5.29 6.01 -0.78
N SER A 26 -6.62 5.96 -0.97
CA SER A 26 -7.60 6.64 -0.11
C SER A 26 -7.64 6.10 1.32
N ASP A 27 -7.21 4.85 1.53
CA ASP A 27 -7.20 4.19 2.85
C ASP A 27 -5.98 4.59 3.69
N LEU A 28 -5.08 5.41 3.13
CA LEU A 28 -3.83 5.84 3.77
C LEU A 28 -3.81 7.35 4.05
N PRO A 29 -4.78 7.90 4.81
CA PRO A 29 -4.79 9.31 5.14
C PRO A 29 -3.55 9.69 5.97
N GLY A 30 -2.94 10.82 5.62
CA GLY A 30 -1.69 11.26 6.26
C GLY A 30 -0.45 10.49 5.80
N PHE A 31 -0.54 9.77 4.68
CA PHE A 31 0.60 9.22 3.97
C PHE A 31 0.62 9.66 2.51
N GLU A 32 1.81 9.81 1.96
CA GLU A 32 2.06 10.02 0.54
C GLU A 32 2.45 8.68 -0.09
N VAL A 33 1.64 8.17 -1.01
CA VAL A 33 1.94 6.93 -1.73
C VAL A 33 3.08 7.19 -2.72
N LEU A 34 4.18 6.46 -2.57
CA LEU A 34 5.37 6.58 -3.41
C LEU A 34 5.35 5.59 -4.58
N ALA A 35 4.92 4.35 -4.32
CA ALA A 35 4.87 3.29 -5.31
C ALA A 35 3.83 2.23 -4.96
N ILE A 36 3.24 1.66 -6.00
CA ILE A 36 2.37 0.49 -5.92
C ILE A 36 2.88 -0.54 -6.93
N PHE A 37 3.02 -1.79 -6.50
CA PHE A 37 3.45 -2.89 -7.35
C PHE A 37 2.46 -4.05 -7.27
N HIS A 38 2.01 -4.48 -8.45
CA HIS A 38 1.11 -5.61 -8.63
C HIS A 38 1.84 -6.71 -9.40
N PRO A 39 2.32 -7.78 -8.74
CA PRO A 39 2.98 -8.88 -9.42
C PRO A 39 2.03 -9.60 -10.38
N MET A 40 2.54 -9.95 -11.56
CA MET A 40 1.79 -10.69 -12.60
C MET A 40 2.13 -12.18 -12.64
N ASP A 41 3.00 -12.65 -11.74
CA ASP A 41 3.40 -14.04 -11.60
C ASP A 41 2.65 -14.73 -10.44
N GLU A 42 3.20 -15.81 -9.89
CA GLU A 42 2.62 -16.57 -8.78
C GLU A 42 2.58 -15.81 -7.45
N VAL A 43 3.28 -14.66 -7.35
CA VAL A 43 3.25 -13.86 -6.13
C VAL A 43 1.88 -13.21 -5.99
N ILE A 44 1.20 -13.52 -4.88
CA ILE A 44 -0.16 -13.05 -4.62
C ILE A 44 -0.18 -11.60 -4.14
N ASN A 45 0.83 -11.17 -3.39
CA ASN A 45 0.81 -9.88 -2.69
C ASN A 45 1.26 -8.72 -3.56
N SER A 46 0.34 -7.77 -3.73
CA SER A 46 0.72 -6.43 -4.11
C SER A 46 1.44 -5.75 -2.95
N VAL A 47 2.29 -4.78 -3.29
CA VAL A 47 3.05 -4.00 -2.34
C VAL A 47 2.72 -2.54 -2.54
N ILE A 48 2.44 -1.85 -1.45
CA ILE A 48 2.35 -0.38 -1.43
C ILE A 48 3.46 0.15 -0.55
N VAL A 49 4.19 1.13 -1.06
CA VAL A 49 5.19 1.91 -0.31
C VAL A 49 4.66 3.32 -0.18
N ALA A 50 4.55 3.80 1.05
CA ALA A 50 4.06 5.14 1.36
C ALA A 50 4.95 5.81 2.41
N ARG A 51 4.92 7.13 2.47
CA ARG A 51 5.70 7.95 3.41
C ARG A 51 4.76 8.71 4.34
N LYS A 52 4.99 8.64 5.66
CA LYS A 52 4.20 9.40 6.64
C LYS A 52 4.40 10.89 6.38
N THR A 53 3.32 11.61 6.07
CA THR A 53 3.38 13.05 5.90
C THR A 53 3.61 13.71 7.25
N LYS A 54 4.22 14.91 7.26
CA LYS A 54 4.14 15.77 8.43
C LYS A 54 2.65 16.07 8.66
N ASP A 55 2.15 15.85 9.86
CA ASP A 55 0.81 16.32 10.22
C ASP A 55 0.80 17.84 10.00
N LYS A 56 -0.24 18.36 9.33
CA LYS A 56 -0.38 19.80 9.07
C LYS A 56 -0.58 20.58 10.35
#